data_AF-A0A7Z8E1F8-F1
#
_entry.id   AF-A0A7Z8E1F8-F1
#
_cell.length_a   1.000
_cell.length_b   1.000
_cell.length_c   1.000
_cell.angle_alpha   90.00
_cell.angle_beta   90.00
_cell.angle_gamma   90.00
#
_symmetry.space_group_name_H-M   'P 1'
#
loop_
_entity.id
_entity.type
_entity.pdbx_description
1 polymer ?
#
loop_
_entity_poly.entity_id
_entity_poly.type
_entity_poly.pdbx_seq_one_letter_code
_entity_poly.pdbx_strand_id
1 'polypeptide(L)'
;MENKKVKIFNDHFEETLTDLPHLKILEFEEEDLDRKSNQIEVNGSDGVLQGPMNFGPFNLILRFSYKGMDYKEYRLAKEKLRQLINRRDPYFVWHSDMPGKKDAVIPEGV
;
A
#
# COMPACT_ATOMS: atom_id res chain seq x y z
N MET A 1 4.58 8.28 22.79
CA MET A 1 4.28 7.97 21.38
C MET A 1 4.78 6.56 21.15
N GLU A 2 3.87 5.62 20.90
CA GLU A 2 4.22 4.23 20.62
C GLU A 2 5.08 4.16 19.35
N ASN A 3 6.11 3.31 19.34
CA ASN A 3 7.01 3.16 18.19
C ASN A 3 6.30 2.35 17.10
N LYS A 4 5.48 3.05 16.32
CA LYS A 4 4.81 2.47 15.16
C LYS A 4 5.84 2.07 14.11
N LYS A 5 5.63 0.92 13.48
CA LYS A 5 6.55 0.30 12.52
C LYS A 5 5.87 0.01 11.21
N VAL A 6 6.61 0.13 10.12
CA VAL A 6 6.21 -0.33 8.79
C VAL A 6 7.32 -1.19 8.23
N LYS A 7 6.96 -2.39 7.78
CA LYS A 7 7.84 -3.37 7.18
C LYS A 7 7.41 -3.67 5.77
N ILE A 8 8.39 -3.88 4.89
CA ILE A 8 8.20 -4.43 3.57
C ILE A 8 9.04 -5.71 3.44
N PHE A 9 8.46 -6.77 2.90
CA PHE A 9 9.17 -8.04 2.82
C PHE A 9 8.63 -8.95 1.71
N ASN A 10 9.47 -9.86 1.25
CA ASN A 10 9.11 -11.01 0.43
C ASN A 10 9.99 -12.20 0.84
N ASP A 11 10.02 -13.27 0.04
CA ASP A 11 10.82 -14.47 0.35
C ASP A 11 12.35 -14.23 0.30
N HIS A 12 12.80 -13.09 -0.24
CA HIS A 12 14.21 -12.76 -0.46
C HIS A 12 14.70 -11.54 0.32
N PHE A 13 13.80 -10.70 0.85
CA PHE A 13 14.18 -9.51 1.62
C PHE A 13 13.17 -9.20 2.73
N GLU A 14 13.65 -8.59 3.80
CA GLU A 14 12.83 -7.95 4.83
C GLU A 14 13.49 -6.62 5.20
N GLU A 15 12.76 -5.52 5.05
CA GLU A 15 13.25 -4.17 5.36
C GLU A 15 12.20 -3.41 6.17
N THR A 16 12.63 -2.72 7.22
CA THR A 16 11.74 -1.90 8.04
C THR A 16 11.89 -0.43 7.63
N LEU A 17 10.86 0.14 6.99
CA LEU A 17 10.91 1.51 6.48
C LEU A 17 11.14 2.53 7.60
N THR A 18 10.56 2.28 8.78
CA THR A 18 10.69 3.16 9.97
C THR A 18 12.06 3.09 10.64
N ASP A 19 12.97 2.20 10.20
CA ASP A 19 14.36 2.20 10.68
C ASP A 19 15.18 3.31 10.01
N LEU A 20 14.66 3.93 8.94
CA LEU A 20 15.27 5.13 8.39
C LEU A 20 15.22 6.26 9.42
N PRO A 21 16.36 6.95 9.67
CA PRO A 21 16.43 7.98 10.67
C PRO A 21 15.46 9.12 10.33
N HIS A 22 14.86 9.69 11.35
CA HIS A 22 13.92 10.80 11.26
C HIS A 22 12.59 10.51 10.54
N LEU A 23 12.34 9.28 10.11
CA LEU A 23 11.09 8.85 9.49
C LEU A 23 10.13 8.29 10.55
N LYS A 24 8.88 8.77 10.55
CA LYS A 24 7.81 8.26 11.42
C LYS A 24 6.52 8.12 10.63
N ILE A 25 5.77 7.05 10.86
CA ILE A 25 4.40 6.95 10.34
C ILE A 25 3.46 7.87 11.12
N LEU A 26 2.60 8.58 10.41
CA LEU A 26 1.55 9.42 10.97
C LEU A 26 0.22 8.68 10.94
N GLU A 27 -0.15 8.21 9.75
CA GLU A 27 -1.49 7.74 9.43
C GLU A 27 -1.43 6.68 8.33
N PHE A 28 -2.43 5.81 8.33
CA PHE A 28 -2.72 4.87 7.25
C PHE A 28 -4.16 5.09 6.80
N GLU A 29 -4.39 4.97 5.50
CA GLU A 29 -5.70 5.10 4.86
C GLU A 29 -5.80 4.01 3.80
N GLU A 30 -6.83 3.17 3.89
CA GLU A 30 -7.16 2.17 2.88
C GLU A 30 -8.36 2.69 2.09
N GLU A 31 -8.19 2.90 0.78
CA GLU A 31 -9.30 3.34 -0.05
C GLU A 31 -10.32 2.21 -0.22
N ASP A 32 -11.60 2.58 -0.28
CA ASP A 32 -12.69 1.62 -0.46
C ASP A 32 -12.50 0.81 -1.74
N LEU A 33 -12.75 -0.50 -1.64
CA LEU A 33 -12.68 -1.43 -2.76
C LEU A 33 -13.68 -1.01 -3.85
N ASP A 34 -13.18 -0.75 -5.06
CA ASP A 34 -14.05 -0.53 -6.21
C ASP A 34 -14.77 -1.85 -6.55
N ARG A 35 -16.08 -1.89 -6.26
CA ARG A 35 -16.92 -3.07 -6.45
C ARG A 35 -17.40 -3.09 -7.89
N LYS A 36 -16.77 -3.92 -8.73
CA LYS A 36 -17.25 -4.15 -10.09
C LYS A 36 -18.43 -5.13 -10.04
N SER A 37 -19.66 -4.59 -10.09
CA SER A 37 -20.86 -5.39 -10.33
C SER A 37 -20.99 -5.62 -11.84
N ASN A 38 -20.78 -6.86 -12.30
CA ASN A 38 -21.15 -7.22 -13.66
C ASN A 38 -22.69 -7.31 -13.74
N GLN A 39 -23.33 -6.27 -14.26
CA GLN A 39 -24.77 -6.25 -14.50
C GLN A 39 -25.04 -6.82 -15.89
N ILE A 40 -25.88 -7.85 -15.96
CA ILE A 40 -26.34 -8.40 -17.24
C ILE A 40 -27.74 -7.82 -17.50
N GLU A 41 -27.83 -6.91 -18.47
CA GLU A 41 -29.11 -6.40 -18.97
C GLU A 41 -29.58 -7.28 -20.14
N VAL A 42 -30.78 -7.85 -20.01
CA VAL A 42 -31.44 -8.59 -21.09
C VAL A 42 -32.54 -7.69 -21.67
N ASN A 43 -32.35 -7.23 -22.90
CA ASN A 43 -33.34 -6.42 -23.61
C ASN A 43 -34.64 -7.22 -23.80
N GLY A 44 -35.70 -6.84 -23.07
CA GLY A 44 -37.03 -7.47 -23.16
C GLY A 44 -37.66 -7.91 -21.83
N SER A 45 -36.96 -7.79 -20.70
CA SER A 45 -37.47 -8.05 -19.35
C SER A 45 -37.18 -6.87 -18.42
N ASP A 46 -38.14 -6.46 -17.59
CA ASP A 46 -37.95 -5.39 -16.61
C ASP A 46 -37.20 -5.94 -15.37
N GLY A 47 -35.88 -5.73 -15.32
CA GLY A 47 -35.01 -6.15 -14.23
C GLY A 47 -33.55 -6.42 -14.66
N VAL A 48 -32.60 -6.23 -13.74
CA VAL A 48 -31.17 -6.51 -13.95
C VAL A 48 -30.79 -7.80 -13.22
N LEU A 49 -30.17 -8.75 -13.92
CA LEU A 49 -29.56 -9.91 -13.27
C LEU A 49 -28.18 -9.50 -12.73
N GLN A 50 -28.05 -9.52 -11.41
CA GLN A 50 -26.78 -9.22 -10.74
C GLN A 50 -25.83 -10.41 -10.96
N GLY A 51 -24.80 -10.22 -11.78
CA GLY A 51 -23.71 -11.17 -11.96
C GLY A 51 -22.78 -11.23 -10.73
N PRO A 52 -21.76 -12.09 -10.75
CA PRO A 52 -20.81 -12.21 -9.65
C PRO A 52 -20.11 -10.87 -9.37
N MET A 53 -20.07 -10.49 -8.09
CA MET A 53 -19.40 -9.28 -7.61
C MET A 53 -17.90 -9.58 -7.42
N ASN A 54 -17.04 -8.84 -8.11
CA ASN A 54 -15.58 -8.94 -7.97
C ASN A 54 -15.03 -7.68 -7.30
N PHE A 55 -13.92 -7.83 -6.56
CA PHE A 55 -13.18 -6.72 -5.98
C PHE A 55 -12.02 -6.32 -6.90
N GLY A 56 -11.92 -5.04 -7.23
CA GLY A 56 -10.76 -4.49 -7.94
C GLY A 56 -9.52 -4.34 -7.06
N PRO A 57 -8.38 -3.95 -7.63
CA PRO A 57 -7.24 -3.46 -6.85
C PRO A 57 -7.66 -2.23 -6.04
N PHE A 58 -7.01 -2.02 -4.90
CA PHE A 58 -7.24 -0.87 -4.03
C PHE A 58 -5.93 -0.16 -3.71
N ASN A 59 -6.04 1.10 -3.29
CA ASN A 59 -4.88 1.88 -2.88
C ASN A 59 -4.71 1.83 -1.36
N LEU A 60 -3.49 1.52 -0.93
CA LEU A 60 -3.04 1.70 0.45
C LEU A 60 -2.18 2.96 0.54
N ILE A 61 -2.63 3.96 1.31
CA ILE A 61 -1.94 5.22 1.52
C ILE A 61 -1.32 5.23 2.91
N LEU A 62 0.01 5.20 2.98
CA LEU A 62 0.78 5.37 4.22
C LEU A 62 1.41 6.77 4.27
N ARG A 63 1.02 7.58 5.26
CA ARG A 63 1.54 8.94 5.42
C ARG A 63 2.67 8.97 6.43
N PHE A 64 3.83 9.46 6.00
CA PHE A 64 5.03 9.55 6.83
C PHE A 64 5.43 11.01 7.09
N SER A 65 5.92 11.25 8.30
CA SER A 65 6.64 12.46 8.72
C SER A 65 8.14 12.23 8.59
N TYR A 66 8.85 13.20 8.03
CA TYR A 66 10.31 13.24 8.06
C TYR A 66 10.79 14.52 8.74
N LYS A 67 11.64 14.40 9.77
CA LYS A 67 12.20 15.54 10.52
C LYS A 67 13.72 15.47 10.65
N GLY A 68 14.42 15.62 9.53
CA GLY A 68 15.87 15.73 9.48
C GLY A 68 16.39 17.15 9.74
N MET A 69 17.72 17.32 9.70
CA MET A 69 18.36 18.62 9.97
C MET A 69 18.58 19.46 8.71
N ASP A 70 18.89 18.83 7.58
CA ASP A 70 19.23 19.51 6.32
C ASP A 70 18.44 18.93 5.13
N TYR A 71 18.28 19.75 4.09
CA TYR A 71 17.63 19.37 2.83
C TYR A 71 18.38 18.25 2.10
N LYS A 72 19.72 18.20 2.18
CA LYS A 72 20.51 17.12 1.57
C LYS A 72 20.18 15.76 2.17
N GLU A 73 20.00 15.73 3.49
CA GLU A 73 19.63 14.53 4.24
C GLU A 73 18.24 14.05 3.83
N TYR A 74 17.28 14.97 3.77
CA TYR A 74 15.94 14.68 3.26
C TYR A 74 15.96 14.07 1.85
N ARG A 75 16.78 14.63 0.95
CA ARG A 75 16.88 14.12 -0.42
C ARG A 75 17.44 12.70 -0.44
N LEU A 76 18.47 12.41 0.35
CA LEU A 76 19.05 11.08 0.48
C LEU A 76 18.03 10.07 1.05
N ALA A 77 17.28 10.45 2.09
CA ALA A 77 16.23 9.61 2.66
C ALA A 77 15.12 9.31 1.64
N LYS A 78 14.71 10.32 0.86
CA LYS A 78 13.72 10.16 -0.21
C LYS A 78 14.19 9.24 -1.33
N GLU A 79 15.46 9.35 -1.75
CA GLU A 79 16.03 8.46 -2.76
C GLU A 79 16.12 7.01 -2.26
N LYS A 80 16.55 6.80 -1.01
CA LYS A 80 16.55 5.47 -0.39
C LYS A 80 15.15 4.87 -0.32
N LEU A 81 14.15 5.62 0.13
CA LEU A 81 12.75 5.18 0.16
C LEU A 81 12.24 4.77 -1.23
N ARG A 82 12.54 5.56 -2.27
CA ARG A 82 12.16 5.23 -3.64
C ARG A 82 12.79 3.92 -4.11
N GLN A 83 14.07 3.69 -3.81
CA GLN A 83 14.74 2.43 -4.15
C GLN A 83 14.13 1.23 -3.42
N LEU A 84 13.70 1.42 -2.16
CA LEU A 84 13.09 0.36 -1.37
C LEU A 84 11.68 -0.02 -1.87
N ILE A 85 10.87 0.96 -2.27
CA ILE A 85 9.47 0.76 -2.65
C ILE A 85 9.33 0.37 -4.13
N ASN A 86 10.15 0.95 -5.01
CA ASN A 86 10.11 0.69 -6.45
C ASN A 86 10.88 -0.58 -6.79
N ARG A 87 10.25 -1.72 -6.56
CA ARG A 87 10.79 -3.05 -6.90
C ARG A 87 9.98 -3.67 -8.03
N ARG A 88 10.58 -4.63 -8.74
CA ARG A 88 9.90 -5.46 -9.75
C ARG A 88 9.19 -6.64 -9.12
N ASP A 89 9.81 -7.24 -8.11
CA ASP A 89 9.26 -8.39 -7.44
C ASP A 89 8.12 -7.96 -6.51
N PRO A 90 6.99 -8.68 -6.51
CA PRO A 90 5.93 -8.46 -5.53
C PRO A 90 6.44 -8.58 -4.10
N TYR A 91 5.84 -7.80 -3.21
CA TYR A 91 6.18 -7.81 -1.79
C TYR A 91 4.96 -7.51 -0.94
N PHE A 92 5.05 -7.83 0.35
CA PHE A 92 4.03 -7.52 1.33
C PHE A 92 4.42 -6.27 2.12
N VAL A 93 3.43 -5.47 2.45
CA VAL A 93 3.50 -4.37 3.40
C VAL A 93 2.83 -4.82 4.69
N TRP A 94 3.49 -4.54 5.81
CA TRP A 94 2.93 -4.75 7.15
C TRP A 94 3.15 -3.48 7.98
N HIS A 95 2.16 -3.08 8.77
CA HIS A 95 2.28 -1.93 9.66
C HIS A 95 1.71 -2.24 11.04
N SER A 96 2.26 -1.60 12.06
CA SER A 96 1.90 -1.84 13.47
C SER A 96 0.49 -1.42 13.83
N ASP A 97 -0.11 -0.50 13.08
CA ASP A 97 -1.48 -0.03 13.35
C ASP A 97 -2.53 -1.11 13.00
N MET A 98 -2.22 -2.03 12.08
CA MET A 98 -3.04 -3.20 11.76
C MET A 98 -2.17 -4.47 11.71
N PRO A 99 -1.74 -5.00 12.87
CA PRO A 99 -0.74 -6.07 12.91
C PRO A 99 -1.22 -7.40 12.33
N GLY A 100 -2.54 -7.60 12.22
CA GLY A 100 -3.16 -8.81 11.67
C GLY A 100 -3.34 -8.81 10.14
N LYS A 101 -2.99 -7.71 9.45
CA LYS A 101 -3.14 -7.58 8.00
C LYS A 101 -1.78 -7.48 7.31
N LYS A 102 -1.68 -8.08 6.13
CA LYS A 102 -0.53 -7.98 5.22
C LYS A 102 -1.06 -7.63 3.85
N ASP A 103 -0.64 -6.49 3.33
CA ASP A 103 -1.12 -5.98 2.04
C ASP A 103 -0.13 -6.37 0.95
N ALA A 104 -0.61 -7.03 -0.09
CA ALA A 104 0.22 -7.43 -1.23
C ALA A 104 0.36 -6.25 -2.20
N VAL A 105 1.60 -5.88 -2.51
CA VAL A 105 1.92 -4.89 -3.54
C VAL A 105 2.42 -5.64 -4.77
N ILE A 106 1.67 -5.51 -5.86
CA ILE A 106 2.01 -6.06 -7.17
C ILE A 106 2.43 -4.88 -8.05
N PRO A 107 3.71 -4.74 -8.39
CA PRO A 107 4.16 -3.68 -9.29
C PRO A 107 3.52 -3.85 -10.68
N GLU A 108 2.79 -2.84 -11.16
CA GLU A 108 2.26 -2.85 -12.52
C GLU A 108 3.42 -2.64 -13.52
N GLY A 109 3.78 -3.67 -14.29
CA GLY A 109 4.81 -3.57 -15.32
C GLY A 109 5.62 -4.83 -15.61
N VAL A 110 4.95 -5.88 -16.11
CA VAL A 110 5.56 -6.89 -17.01
C VAL A 110 4.80 -6.87 -18.32
#